data_AF-A0A641AJQ8-F1
#
_entry.id   AF-A0A641AJQ8-F1
#
_cell.length_a   1.000
_cell.length_b   1.000
_cell.length_c   1.000
_cell.angle_alpha   90.00
_cell.angle_beta   90.00
_cell.angle_gamma   90.00
#
_symmetry.space_group_name_H-M   'P 1'
#
loop_
_entity.id
_entity.type
_entity.pdbx_description
1 polymer ?
#
loop_
_entity_poly.entity_id
_entity_poly.type
_entity_poly.pdbx_seq_one_letter_code
_entity_poly.pdbx_strand_id
1 'polypeptide(L)'
;MKYDRPVWQIMHECADAMPEVFRYDDVRGWFVEHYPDVNEATIRAHLIGLTEGGRAKHVQFAPRSPVFRRVARGEYSPIPAAERGEDPNPPGPSASRLKMSGNGHHHAPPTASATPAVPPPPAAETDDVTGSVGPAASTFDDAPPMPDIILLGSVGERVNVPAPAKEVYREVSFQLSRLDAELSGSEWFILSAEHGLLAPNEWMSPDSRTLADMDPGYRVVWASWVVARLQSLVGSLDGMIVRVDAPDAFVGPLFAELQDVGAAVSSGSIVAEEVDEVDEVDGADEVAAAAEQDAPVPVRHDELVEAAADRLSVHEIEPPRDGEVPAPVVDPDLATVSDIGRLQSAGHHLADVRHAVPADEADSLPTSPGLYAWIVDPIGARVLNRCLRLPVRTGVVFVGEVGGSTWHALIDPVVNLRDHVSGVQLNGRTRASTFRMTLATVLGDHLGLTSLDDPRLTEWMTEHLSVTTWPVDDGDNLRELARHVIDQLDPPLNVDHLASAEYRARLLQMRGELA
;
A
#
# COMPACT_ATOMS: atom_id res chain seq x y z
N MET A 1 -9.23 -4.20 -36.86
CA MET A 1 -8.40 -3.08 -36.36
C MET A 1 -8.67 -1.87 -37.26
N LYS A 2 -8.69 -0.65 -36.71
CA LYS A 2 -8.95 0.59 -37.48
C LYS A 2 -7.77 1.05 -38.35
N TYR A 3 -6.58 0.46 -38.19
CA TYR A 3 -5.38 0.71 -39.01
C TYR A 3 -4.72 -0.60 -39.40
N ASP A 4 -3.95 -0.57 -40.48
CA ASP A 4 -3.26 -1.73 -41.06
C ASP A 4 -2.15 -2.29 -40.16
N ARG A 5 -1.71 -1.50 -39.17
CA ARG A 5 -0.69 -1.86 -38.18
C ARG A 5 -1.05 -1.35 -36.78
N PRO A 6 -0.68 -2.08 -35.72
CA PRO A 6 -0.87 -1.62 -34.34
C PRO A 6 -0.08 -0.33 -34.05
N VAL A 7 -0.63 0.53 -33.17
CA VAL A 7 -0.10 1.88 -32.89
C VAL A 7 1.35 1.86 -32.37
N TRP A 8 1.78 0.81 -31.68
CA TRP A 8 3.18 0.67 -31.25
C TRP A 8 4.15 0.57 -32.43
N GLN A 9 3.79 -0.07 -33.55
CA GLN A 9 4.62 -0.09 -34.77
C GLN A 9 4.68 1.29 -35.42
N ILE A 10 3.54 1.98 -35.43
CA ILE A 10 3.44 3.35 -35.96
C ILE A 10 4.33 4.31 -35.15
N MET A 11 4.51 4.07 -33.84
CA MET A 11 5.41 4.87 -33.00
C MET A 11 6.89 4.77 -33.40
N HIS A 12 7.34 3.68 -34.03
CA HIS A 12 8.70 3.62 -34.59
C HIS A 12 8.86 4.56 -35.78
N GLU A 13 7.86 4.64 -36.65
CA GLU A 13 7.86 5.59 -37.79
C GLU A 13 7.78 7.03 -37.30
N CYS A 14 6.94 7.29 -36.29
CA CYS A 14 6.85 8.58 -35.64
C CYS A 14 8.21 9.02 -35.11
N ALA A 15 8.91 8.14 -34.38
CA ALA A 15 10.21 8.43 -33.80
C ALA A 15 11.29 8.77 -34.85
N ASP A 16 11.22 8.19 -36.05
CA ASP A 16 12.16 8.48 -37.14
C ASP A 16 11.90 9.84 -37.80
N ALA A 17 10.68 10.38 -37.64
CA ALA A 17 10.28 11.70 -38.13
C ALA A 17 10.43 12.83 -37.08
N MET A 18 10.71 12.48 -35.81
CA MET A 18 10.84 13.47 -34.74
C MET A 18 12.21 14.17 -34.77
N PRO A 19 12.28 15.46 -34.37
CA PRO A 19 13.54 16.15 -34.14
C PRO A 19 14.30 15.56 -32.93
N GLU A 20 15.57 15.96 -32.76
CA GLU A 20 16.46 15.48 -31.69
C GLU A 20 15.84 15.66 -30.28
N VAL A 21 15.11 16.76 -30.08
CA VAL A 21 14.28 17.01 -28.90
C VAL A 21 12.88 17.43 -29.35
N PHE A 22 11.85 16.75 -28.85
CA PHE A 22 10.45 16.99 -29.19
C PHE A 22 9.53 16.92 -27.96
N ARG A 23 8.32 17.43 -28.10
CA ARG A 23 7.25 17.43 -27.09
C ARG A 23 6.06 16.61 -27.57
N TYR A 24 5.11 16.37 -26.66
CA TYR A 24 3.88 15.64 -26.96
C TYR A 24 3.10 16.25 -28.15
N ASP A 25 3.10 17.58 -28.29
CA ASP A 25 2.40 18.25 -29.39
C ASP A 25 3.01 17.95 -30.76
N ASP A 26 4.32 17.69 -30.85
CA ASP A 26 4.98 17.32 -32.10
C ASP A 26 4.54 15.91 -32.55
N VAL A 27 4.48 14.97 -31.59
CA VAL A 27 3.96 13.61 -31.81
C VAL A 27 2.49 13.66 -32.20
N ARG A 28 1.68 14.47 -31.49
CA ARG A 28 0.26 14.63 -31.78
C ARG A 28 0.06 15.22 -33.19
N GLY A 29 0.83 16.25 -33.55
CA GLY A 29 0.79 16.86 -34.89
C GLY A 29 1.08 15.86 -35.99
N TRP A 30 2.13 15.05 -35.81
CA TRP A 30 2.49 14.00 -36.76
C TRP A 30 1.38 12.94 -36.92
N PHE A 31 0.76 12.50 -35.82
CA PHE A 31 -0.35 11.56 -35.85
C PHE A 31 -1.62 12.14 -36.48
N VAL A 32 -1.94 13.42 -36.24
CA VAL A 32 -3.08 14.09 -36.88
C VAL A 32 -2.92 14.13 -38.40
N GLU A 33 -1.69 14.30 -38.90
CA GLU A 33 -1.39 14.35 -40.33
C GLU A 33 -1.40 12.95 -40.99
N HIS A 34 -0.82 11.95 -40.34
CA HIS A 34 -0.57 10.62 -40.94
C HIS A 34 -1.61 9.56 -40.57
N TYR A 35 -2.22 9.68 -39.38
CA TYR A 35 -3.13 8.69 -38.79
C TYR A 35 -4.24 9.37 -37.95
N PRO A 36 -5.11 10.21 -38.59
CA PRO A 36 -6.02 11.14 -37.89
C PRO A 36 -7.05 10.48 -36.97
N ASP A 37 -7.38 9.22 -37.22
CA ASP A 37 -8.38 8.49 -36.46
C ASP A 37 -7.79 7.93 -35.12
N VAL A 38 -6.48 8.04 -34.88
CA VAL A 38 -5.85 7.57 -33.63
C VAL A 38 -6.16 8.56 -32.50
N ASN A 39 -6.84 8.09 -31.46
CA ASN A 39 -7.22 8.92 -30.32
C ASN A 39 -5.98 9.43 -29.55
N GLU A 40 -5.99 10.71 -29.18
CA GLU A 40 -4.96 11.36 -28.36
C GLU A 40 -4.60 10.59 -27.07
N ALA A 41 -5.58 10.03 -26.37
CA ALA A 41 -5.32 9.22 -25.17
C ALA A 41 -4.46 7.99 -25.50
N THR A 42 -4.64 7.42 -26.70
CA THR A 42 -3.85 6.29 -27.21
C THR A 42 -2.44 6.75 -27.55
N ILE A 43 -2.29 7.90 -28.22
CA ILE A 43 -0.98 8.50 -28.55
C ILE A 43 -0.18 8.75 -27.27
N ARG A 44 -0.80 9.39 -26.27
CA ARG A 44 -0.17 9.69 -24.97
C ARG A 44 0.26 8.43 -24.22
N ALA A 45 -0.60 7.41 -24.19
CA ALA A 45 -0.29 6.13 -23.55
C ALA A 45 0.92 5.44 -24.18
N HIS A 46 1.02 5.45 -25.51
CA HIS A 46 2.14 4.84 -26.23
C HIS A 46 3.43 5.67 -26.12
N LEU A 47 3.36 7.01 -26.13
CA LEU A 47 4.52 7.86 -25.90
C LEU A 47 5.12 7.58 -24.52
N ILE A 48 4.30 7.55 -23.46
CA ILE A 48 4.76 7.28 -22.09
C ILE A 48 5.25 5.83 -21.96
N GLY A 49 4.50 4.87 -22.51
CA GLY A 49 4.79 3.44 -22.38
C GLY A 49 6.03 2.98 -23.15
N LEU A 50 6.42 3.69 -24.21
CA LEU A 50 7.61 3.39 -25.02
C LEU A 50 8.80 4.34 -24.70
N THR A 51 8.74 5.07 -23.59
CA THR A 51 9.87 5.90 -23.12
C THR A 51 10.70 5.12 -22.08
N GLU A 52 12.03 5.21 -22.13
CA GLU A 52 12.94 4.66 -21.10
C GLU A 52 12.51 5.09 -19.68
N GLY A 53 12.38 4.13 -18.76
CA GLY A 53 11.92 4.37 -17.39
C GLY A 53 10.45 4.84 -17.28
N GLY A 54 9.72 4.87 -18.39
CA GLY A 54 8.30 5.20 -18.41
C GLY A 54 7.49 4.10 -17.72
N ARG A 55 6.67 4.49 -16.73
CA ARG A 55 5.67 3.60 -16.14
C ARG A 55 4.58 3.34 -17.19
N ALA A 56 4.74 2.29 -17.98
CA ALA A 56 3.67 1.81 -18.86
C ALA A 56 2.44 1.46 -18.01
N LYS A 57 1.44 2.34 -17.96
CA LYS A 57 0.17 2.09 -17.26
C LYS A 57 -0.61 0.88 -17.83
N HIS A 58 -0.22 0.39 -19.00
CA HIS A 58 -0.84 -0.77 -19.66
C HIS A 58 0.17 -1.91 -19.84
N VAL A 59 -0.19 -3.10 -19.33
CA VAL A 59 0.59 -4.35 -19.38
C VAL A 59 1.06 -4.71 -20.80
N GLN A 60 0.33 -4.30 -21.83
CA GLN A 60 0.66 -4.54 -23.24
C GLN A 60 2.00 -3.94 -23.71
N PHE A 61 2.56 -2.98 -22.97
CA PHE A 61 3.87 -2.38 -23.27
C PHE A 61 5.02 -2.95 -22.44
N ALA A 62 4.73 -3.74 -21.40
CA ALA A 62 5.76 -4.36 -20.56
C ALA A 62 6.77 -5.25 -21.32
N PRO A 63 6.41 -5.96 -22.41
CA PRO A 63 7.37 -6.76 -23.17
C PRO A 63 8.07 -5.98 -24.30
N ARG A 64 7.81 -4.67 -24.48
CA ARG A 64 8.28 -3.90 -25.64
C ARG A 64 9.55 -3.13 -25.35
N SER A 65 10.42 -3.02 -26.35
CA SER A 65 11.62 -2.19 -26.23
C SER A 65 11.26 -0.70 -26.29
N PRO A 66 11.93 0.17 -25.51
CA PRO A 66 11.70 1.60 -25.58
C PRO A 66 12.10 2.17 -26.95
N VAL A 67 11.37 3.20 -27.36
CA VAL A 67 11.55 3.94 -28.62
C VAL A 67 12.02 5.38 -28.35
N PHE A 68 11.75 5.90 -27.14
CA PHE A 68 12.05 7.28 -26.75
C PHE A 68 12.86 7.35 -25.46
N ARG A 69 13.62 8.44 -25.27
CA ARG A 69 14.27 8.81 -24.00
C ARG A 69 13.63 10.08 -23.45
N ARG A 70 13.54 10.18 -22.13
CA ARG A 70 13.11 11.41 -21.46
C ARG A 70 14.33 12.29 -21.21
N VAL A 71 14.34 13.49 -21.79
CA VAL A 71 15.43 14.47 -21.63
C VAL A 71 15.12 15.46 -20.51
N ALA A 72 13.86 15.89 -20.39
CA ALA A 72 13.37 16.74 -19.31
C ALA A 72 11.86 16.51 -19.06
N ARG A 73 11.25 17.28 -18.15
CA ARG A 73 9.81 17.20 -17.90
C ARG A 73 9.04 17.65 -19.15
N GLY A 74 8.48 16.69 -19.87
CA GLY A 74 7.67 16.93 -21.07
C GLY A 74 8.46 16.96 -22.39
N GLU A 75 9.77 16.71 -22.34
CA GLU A 75 10.67 16.69 -23.49
C GLU A 75 11.29 15.30 -23.68
N TYR A 76 11.31 14.87 -24.93
CA TYR A 76 11.68 13.53 -25.34
C TYR A 76 12.68 13.58 -26.50
N SER A 77 13.45 12.51 -26.66
CA SER A 77 14.37 12.32 -27.78
C SER A 77 14.18 10.93 -28.37
N PRO A 78 14.20 10.75 -29.70
CA PRO A 78 14.05 9.44 -30.31
C PRO A 78 15.32 8.60 -30.07
N ILE A 79 15.14 7.34 -29.67
CA ILE A 79 16.26 6.39 -29.63
C ILE A 79 16.65 6.07 -31.09
N PRO A 80 17.92 6.15 -31.47
CA PRO A 80 18.36 5.78 -32.81
C PRO A 80 17.93 4.37 -33.18
N ALA A 81 17.52 4.13 -34.43
CA ALA A 81 16.99 2.83 -34.86
C ALA A 81 17.93 1.65 -34.57
N ALA A 82 19.25 1.86 -34.60
CA ALA A 82 20.25 0.84 -34.28
C ALA A 82 20.31 0.45 -32.79
N GLU A 83 19.75 1.28 -31.90
CA GLU A 83 19.73 1.09 -30.45
C GLU A 83 18.34 0.61 -29.94
N ARG A 84 17.33 0.54 -30.81
CA ARG A 84 16.01 0.02 -30.44
C ARG A 84 16.06 -1.51 -30.38
N GLY A 85 15.68 -2.08 -29.24
CA GLY A 85 15.76 -3.53 -28.97
C GLY A 85 14.73 -4.40 -29.69
N GLU A 86 13.82 -3.81 -30.48
CA GLU A 86 12.74 -4.52 -31.17
C GLU A 86 12.59 -4.00 -32.60
N ASP A 87 12.59 -4.94 -33.57
CA ASP A 87 12.30 -4.64 -34.97
C ASP A 87 10.77 -4.52 -35.15
N PRO A 88 10.25 -3.37 -35.62
CA PRO A 88 8.81 -3.20 -35.84
C PRO A 88 8.24 -4.13 -36.93
N ASN A 89 9.07 -4.72 -37.80
CA ASN A 89 8.67 -5.61 -38.90
C ASN A 89 9.42 -6.96 -38.86
N PRO A 90 9.16 -7.84 -37.87
CA PRO A 90 9.84 -9.13 -37.80
C PRO A 90 9.47 -10.02 -38.99
N PRO A 91 10.42 -10.77 -39.59
CA PRO A 91 10.10 -11.76 -40.61
C PRO A 91 9.21 -12.86 -39.99
N GLY A 92 8.12 -13.21 -40.68
CA GLY A 92 7.13 -14.17 -40.19
C GLY A 92 7.73 -15.52 -39.79
N PRO A 93 7.12 -16.26 -38.85
CA PRO A 93 7.72 -17.46 -38.27
C PRO A 93 7.91 -18.56 -39.33
N SER A 94 9.17 -18.98 -39.49
CA SER A 94 9.54 -20.13 -40.32
C SER A 94 9.08 -21.43 -39.64
N ALA A 95 8.11 -22.10 -40.24
CA ALA A 95 7.62 -23.39 -39.76
C ALA A 95 8.65 -24.49 -40.05
N SER A 96 9.28 -25.07 -39.01
CA SER A 96 9.75 -26.47 -38.98
C SER A 96 10.54 -26.85 -37.73
N ARG A 97 9.89 -27.59 -36.81
CA ARG A 97 10.18 -29.01 -36.44
C ARG A 97 9.95 -29.29 -34.97
N LEU A 98 8.79 -29.90 -34.71
CA LEU A 98 8.62 -30.92 -33.69
C LEU A 98 9.77 -31.94 -33.76
N LYS A 99 10.27 -32.34 -32.60
CA LYS A 99 10.70 -33.73 -32.36
C LYS A 99 10.38 -34.13 -30.93
N MET A 100 9.35 -34.97 -30.81
CA MET A 100 9.22 -35.92 -29.70
C MET A 100 10.36 -36.93 -29.75
N SER A 101 10.89 -37.31 -28.59
CA SER A 101 11.45 -38.64 -28.35
C SER A 101 11.03 -39.09 -26.98
N GLY A 102 10.29 -40.19 -26.96
CA GLY A 102 10.00 -40.97 -25.76
C GLY A 102 11.00 -42.11 -25.58
N ASN A 103 10.63 -42.95 -24.61
CA ASN A 103 11.23 -44.19 -24.07
C ASN A 103 11.96 -43.96 -22.74
N GLY A 104 11.69 -44.70 -21.67
CA GLY A 104 10.77 -45.82 -21.51
C GLY A 104 10.91 -46.42 -20.10
N HIS A 105 9.77 -46.93 -19.60
CA HIS A 105 9.60 -48.13 -18.76
C HIS A 105 10.81 -48.66 -17.96
N HIS A 106 10.73 -48.55 -16.63
CA HIS A 106 11.22 -49.60 -15.73
C HIS A 106 10.16 -50.00 -14.70
N HIS A 107 9.80 -51.28 -14.77
CA HIS A 107 9.03 -52.07 -13.82
C HIS A 107 9.70 -52.08 -12.43
N ALA A 108 8.91 -51.91 -11.37
CA ALA A 108 9.28 -52.30 -10.00
C ALA A 108 8.54 -53.60 -9.60
N PRO A 109 9.17 -54.56 -8.91
CA PRO A 109 8.50 -55.74 -8.36
C PRO A 109 8.02 -55.52 -6.90
N PRO A 110 7.08 -56.33 -6.38
CA PRO A 110 6.45 -56.14 -5.06
C PRO A 110 6.92 -57.13 -3.98
N THR A 111 6.37 -56.95 -2.75
CA THR A 111 6.35 -57.82 -1.55
C THR A 111 7.59 -57.79 -0.64
N ALA A 112 7.56 -57.93 0.69
CA ALA A 112 6.54 -57.92 1.75
C ALA A 112 7.28 -57.91 3.12
N SER A 113 6.53 -57.63 4.19
CA SER A 113 6.70 -58.16 5.57
C SER A 113 7.63 -57.47 6.58
N ALA A 114 6.98 -57.14 7.71
CA ALA A 114 7.34 -57.46 9.10
C ALA A 114 7.86 -56.34 10.02
N THR A 115 6.97 -55.97 10.95
CA THR A 115 7.20 -55.41 12.30
C THR A 115 8.21 -56.26 13.11
N PRO A 116 8.86 -55.68 14.12
CA PRO A 116 8.45 -56.06 15.48
C PRO A 116 8.39 -54.90 16.49
N ALA A 117 7.50 -55.09 17.46
CA ALA A 117 7.28 -54.26 18.64
C ALA A 117 8.39 -54.43 19.70
N VAL A 118 8.60 -53.39 20.51
CA VAL A 118 9.40 -53.41 21.76
C VAL A 118 8.60 -52.69 22.86
N PRO A 119 8.55 -53.21 24.11
CA PRO A 119 7.61 -52.79 25.17
C PRO A 119 8.15 -51.65 26.07
N PRO A 120 7.30 -51.04 26.92
CA PRO A 120 7.65 -49.87 27.74
C PRO A 120 8.09 -50.26 29.17
N PRO A 121 8.75 -49.33 29.89
CA PRO A 121 8.57 -49.22 31.34
C PRO A 121 8.47 -47.73 31.80
N PRO A 122 8.30 -47.42 33.10
CA PRO A 122 7.00 -47.17 33.70
C PRO A 122 6.86 -45.76 34.31
N ALA A 123 5.65 -45.50 34.78
CA ALA A 123 5.23 -44.30 35.49
C ALA A 123 5.96 -44.07 36.83
N ALA A 124 6.25 -42.78 37.07
CA ALA A 124 6.32 -42.07 38.35
C ALA A 124 6.26 -40.58 37.94
N GLU A 125 5.68 -39.62 38.62
CA GLU A 125 4.89 -39.51 39.84
C GLU A 125 4.46 -38.03 39.81
N THR A 126 3.22 -37.77 40.18
CA THR A 126 2.66 -36.42 40.32
C THR A 126 3.31 -35.71 41.50
N ASP A 127 3.86 -34.52 41.29
CA ASP A 127 4.02 -33.53 42.34
C ASP A 127 3.30 -32.24 41.96
N ASP A 128 2.33 -31.93 42.81
CA ASP A 128 1.46 -30.78 42.87
C ASP A 128 2.08 -29.78 43.85
N VAL A 129 2.53 -28.61 43.39
CA VAL A 129 2.76 -27.43 44.25
C VAL A 129 2.41 -26.15 43.47
N THR A 130 1.14 -25.77 43.61
CA THR A 130 0.65 -24.43 43.96
C THR A 130 1.57 -23.20 43.77
N GLY A 131 1.07 -22.25 42.97
CA GLY A 131 0.98 -20.85 43.42
C GLY A 131 2.08 -19.90 42.98
N SER A 132 1.91 -19.26 41.82
CA SER A 132 2.25 -17.84 41.69
C SER A 132 1.16 -17.14 40.90
N VAL A 133 0.44 -16.32 41.64
CA VAL A 133 -0.63 -15.41 41.22
C VAL A 133 -0.18 -14.60 40.01
N GLY A 134 -0.89 -14.76 38.89
CA GLY A 134 -0.81 -13.82 37.78
C GLY A 134 -1.31 -12.45 38.26
N PRO A 135 -0.70 -11.33 37.82
CA PRO A 135 -1.18 -10.03 38.23
C PRO A 135 -2.60 -9.85 37.67
N ALA A 136 -3.54 -9.78 38.61
CA ALA A 136 -4.92 -9.45 38.37
C ALA A 136 -5.01 -8.10 37.64
N ALA A 137 -5.86 -8.07 36.63
CA ALA A 137 -6.34 -6.83 36.04
C ALA A 137 -6.95 -5.93 37.14
N SER A 138 -6.44 -4.71 37.25
CA SER A 138 -7.21 -3.47 37.32
C SER A 138 -6.36 -2.35 37.93
N THR A 139 -5.96 -1.38 37.10
CA THR A 139 -6.10 0.04 37.40
C THR A 139 -6.19 0.81 36.09
N PHE A 140 -7.36 1.38 35.83
CA PHE A 140 -7.56 2.44 34.85
C PHE A 140 -6.81 3.70 35.34
N ASP A 141 -5.51 3.81 35.09
CA ASP A 141 -4.75 5.08 35.00
C ASP A 141 -3.26 4.90 34.58
N ASP A 142 -2.89 3.84 33.86
CA ASP A 142 -1.51 3.72 33.38
C ASP A 142 -1.38 4.43 32.03
N ALA A 143 -0.81 5.63 32.05
CA ALA A 143 -0.16 6.18 30.88
C ALA A 143 0.80 5.10 30.33
N PRO A 144 0.87 4.87 29.00
CA PRO A 144 1.75 3.85 28.46
C PRO A 144 3.17 4.07 29.00
N PRO A 145 3.87 2.99 29.41
CA PRO A 145 5.19 3.11 29.98
C PRO A 145 6.08 3.92 29.04
N MET A 146 6.82 4.88 29.61
CA MET A 146 7.74 5.70 28.83
C MET A 146 8.71 4.80 28.05
N PRO A 147 8.96 5.09 26.77
CA PRO A 147 9.92 4.30 25.99
C PRO A 147 11.33 4.51 26.53
N ASP A 148 12.16 3.46 26.51
CA ASP A 148 13.59 3.58 26.76
C ASP A 148 14.29 4.24 25.56
N ILE A 149 13.81 3.90 24.35
CA ILE A 149 14.39 4.34 23.07
C ILE A 149 13.29 4.83 22.12
N ILE A 150 13.54 5.94 21.45
CA ILE A 150 12.69 6.50 20.39
C ILE A 150 13.45 6.50 19.05
N LEU A 151 12.86 5.90 18.02
CA LEU A 151 13.42 5.86 16.66
C LEU A 151 12.59 6.75 15.74
N LEU A 152 13.20 7.80 15.18
CA LEU A 152 12.53 8.76 14.32
C LEU A 152 12.82 8.49 12.84
N GLY A 153 11.79 8.34 12.01
CA GLY A 153 11.92 8.14 10.58
C GLY A 153 12.41 9.38 9.83
N SER A 154 13.45 9.27 9.01
CA SER A 154 13.85 10.33 8.09
C SER A 154 12.79 10.57 7.02
N VAL A 155 12.12 11.72 7.04
CA VAL A 155 11.12 12.11 6.04
C VAL A 155 11.33 13.53 5.53
N GLY A 156 10.84 13.76 4.31
CA GLY A 156 10.69 15.10 3.74
C GLY A 156 11.98 15.75 3.24
N GLU A 157 11.93 17.08 3.17
CA GLU A 157 13.01 17.90 2.62
C GLU A 157 14.27 17.84 3.52
N ARG A 158 15.44 17.87 2.88
CA ARG A 158 16.74 17.84 3.54
C ARG A 158 17.54 19.09 3.22
N VAL A 159 18.40 19.51 4.14
CA VAL A 159 19.45 20.48 3.86
C VAL A 159 20.36 19.96 2.74
N ASN A 160 21.04 20.87 2.03
CA ASN A 160 21.95 20.52 0.92
C ASN A 160 23.43 20.50 1.32
N VAL A 161 23.73 20.60 2.61
CA VAL A 161 25.10 20.63 3.17
C VAL A 161 25.21 19.64 4.34
N PRO A 162 26.41 19.10 4.62
CA PRO A 162 26.61 18.27 5.80
C PRO A 162 26.23 19.00 7.09
N ALA A 163 25.50 18.31 7.95
CA ALA A 163 25.00 18.81 9.23
C ALA A 163 24.84 17.66 10.24
N PRO A 164 24.68 17.95 11.54
CA PRO A 164 24.22 16.97 12.52
C PRO A 164 22.89 16.33 12.08
N ALA A 165 22.73 15.02 12.24
CA ALA A 165 21.57 14.27 11.75
C ALA A 165 20.21 14.86 12.19
N LYS A 166 20.13 15.40 13.40
CA LYS A 166 18.92 16.07 13.93
C LYS A 166 18.52 17.37 13.19
N GLU A 167 19.45 17.97 12.46
CA GLU A 167 19.29 19.25 11.74
C GLU A 167 19.15 19.04 10.22
N VAL A 168 19.31 17.80 9.73
CA VAL A 168 19.29 17.52 8.28
C VAL A 168 17.88 17.58 7.71
N TYR A 169 16.90 17.01 8.41
CA TYR A 169 15.51 16.88 7.95
C TYR A 169 14.68 18.09 8.36
N ARG A 170 13.95 18.71 7.44
CA ARG A 170 13.20 19.97 7.69
C ARG A 170 11.69 19.81 7.83
N GLU A 171 11.18 18.62 7.52
CA GLU A 171 9.74 18.35 7.55
C GLU A 171 9.14 18.65 8.92
N VAL A 172 7.96 19.29 8.95
CA VAL A 172 7.31 19.71 10.20
C VAL A 172 7.05 18.52 11.11
N SER A 173 6.55 17.41 10.57
CA SER A 173 6.29 16.18 11.32
C SER A 173 7.54 15.60 11.97
N PHE A 174 8.69 15.66 11.28
CA PHE A 174 9.98 15.25 11.84
C PHE A 174 10.41 16.19 12.97
N GLN A 175 10.26 17.51 12.78
CA GLN A 175 10.64 18.50 13.81
C GLN A 175 9.79 18.38 15.07
N LEU A 176 8.48 18.11 14.93
CA LEU A 176 7.60 17.84 16.06
C LEU A 176 7.97 16.54 16.78
N SER A 177 8.24 15.47 16.04
CA SER A 177 8.67 14.18 16.63
C SER A 177 10.03 14.30 17.32
N ARG A 178 10.94 15.10 16.77
CA ARG A 178 12.22 15.44 17.40
C ARG A 178 12.01 16.18 18.71
N LEU A 179 11.14 17.20 18.74
CA LEU A 179 10.86 17.95 19.96
C LEU A 179 10.27 17.04 21.04
N ASP A 180 9.33 16.17 20.68
CA ASP A 180 8.77 15.17 21.59
C ASP A 180 9.85 14.23 22.15
N ALA A 181 10.72 13.71 21.28
CA ALA A 181 11.81 12.84 21.70
C ALA A 181 12.80 13.56 22.64
N GLU A 182 13.19 14.80 22.33
CA GLU A 182 14.08 15.62 23.17
C GLU A 182 13.45 15.93 24.55
N LEU A 183 12.13 16.14 24.60
CA LEU A 183 11.40 16.41 25.85
C LEU A 183 11.11 15.15 26.67
N SER A 184 11.05 13.97 26.03
CA SER A 184 10.76 12.71 26.71
C SER A 184 11.85 12.28 27.70
N GLY A 185 13.10 12.71 27.48
CA GLY A 185 14.26 12.23 28.24
C GLY A 185 14.74 10.82 27.87
N SER A 186 14.09 10.15 26.92
CA SER A 186 14.48 8.84 26.37
C SER A 186 15.70 8.98 25.46
N GLU A 187 16.48 7.91 25.28
CA GLU A 187 17.47 7.89 24.21
C GLU A 187 16.77 7.91 22.86
N TRP A 188 17.30 8.64 21.89
CA TRP A 188 16.66 8.73 20.58
C TRP A 188 17.65 8.79 19.43
N PHE A 189 17.22 8.23 18.31
CA PHE A 189 18.03 8.05 17.11
C PHE A 189 17.22 8.34 15.86
N ILE A 190 17.91 8.63 14.76
CA ILE A 190 17.28 8.87 13.46
C ILE A 190 17.48 7.64 12.57
N LEU A 191 16.40 7.13 11.99
CA LEU A 191 16.40 6.12 10.94
C LEU A 191 16.62 6.81 9.60
N SER A 192 17.72 6.50 8.91
CA SER A 192 18.03 6.98 7.56
C SER A 192 18.04 5.82 6.57
N ALA A 193 17.43 6.01 5.40
CA ALA A 193 17.40 5.00 4.34
C ALA A 193 18.80 4.64 3.80
N GLU A 194 19.75 5.56 3.88
CA GLU A 194 21.12 5.37 3.38
C GLU A 194 22.10 5.00 4.50
N HIS A 195 21.99 5.66 5.65
CA HIS A 195 22.96 5.50 6.74
C HIS A 195 22.52 4.51 7.83
N GLY A 196 21.28 3.99 7.76
CA GLY A 196 20.73 3.07 8.74
C GLY A 196 20.24 3.80 9.98
N LEU A 197 21.10 3.89 11.00
CA LEU A 197 20.78 4.48 12.30
C LEU A 197 21.84 5.51 12.70
N LEU A 198 21.40 6.73 13.01
CA LEU A 198 22.26 7.86 13.33
C LEU A 198 21.96 8.41 14.72
N ALA A 199 23.02 8.77 15.46
CA ALA A 199 22.87 9.54 16.67
C ALA A 199 22.52 11.01 16.34
N PRO A 200 21.78 11.73 17.20
CA PRO A 200 21.32 13.10 16.90
C PRO A 200 22.41 14.09 16.50
N ASN A 201 23.58 13.97 17.11
CA ASN A 201 24.73 14.87 16.88
C ASN A 201 25.75 14.29 15.88
N GLU A 202 25.47 13.13 15.29
CA GLU A 202 26.33 12.52 14.28
C GLU A 202 26.26 13.34 12.99
N TRP A 203 27.42 13.71 12.45
CA TRP A 203 27.50 14.48 11.22
C TRP A 203 27.29 13.56 10.02
N MET A 204 26.36 13.93 9.15
CA MET A 204 26.08 13.20 7.91
C MET A 204 26.02 14.16 6.73
N SER A 205 26.36 13.64 5.55
CA SER A 205 25.95 14.27 4.30
C SER A 205 24.47 13.98 4.06
N PRO A 206 23.69 14.91 3.50
CA PRO A 206 22.29 14.67 3.14
C PRO A 206 22.18 13.40 2.30
N ASP A 207 21.28 12.49 2.71
CA ASP A 207 20.99 11.29 1.93
C ASP A 207 20.04 11.61 0.77
N SER A 208 20.09 10.79 -0.28
CA SER A 208 19.24 10.93 -1.47
C SER A 208 18.21 9.81 -1.62
N ARG A 209 18.21 8.86 -0.69
CA ARG A 209 17.38 7.66 -0.75
C ARG A 209 16.11 7.83 0.08
N THR A 210 15.02 7.28 -0.42
CA THR A 210 13.78 7.10 0.32
C THR A 210 13.55 5.61 0.49
N LEU A 211 13.33 5.15 1.73
CA LEU A 211 13.21 3.72 2.01
C LEU A 211 12.00 3.08 1.29
N ALA A 212 10.93 3.85 1.09
CA ALA A 212 9.74 3.44 0.33
C ALA A 212 10.01 3.11 -1.15
N ASP A 213 11.08 3.66 -1.73
CA ASP A 213 11.47 3.34 -3.12
C ASP A 213 12.33 2.08 -3.20
N MET A 214 12.80 1.57 -2.06
CA MET A 214 13.68 0.40 -2.01
C MET A 214 12.87 -0.89 -2.05
N ASP A 215 13.44 -1.92 -2.69
CA ASP A 215 12.89 -3.27 -2.71
C ASP A 215 12.71 -3.83 -1.28
N PRO A 216 11.64 -4.60 -1.00
CA PRO A 216 11.41 -5.19 0.33
C PRO A 216 12.60 -6.00 0.87
N GLY A 217 13.37 -6.67 0.02
CA GLY A 217 14.59 -7.38 0.41
C GLY A 217 15.69 -6.45 0.94
N TYR A 218 15.85 -5.25 0.35
CA TYR A 218 16.76 -4.24 0.87
C TYR A 218 16.34 -3.80 2.28
N ARG A 219 15.03 -3.59 2.51
CA ARG A 219 14.51 -3.14 3.81
C ARG A 219 14.76 -4.16 4.92
N VAL A 220 14.76 -5.46 4.61
CA VAL A 220 15.14 -6.52 5.55
C VAL A 220 16.60 -6.39 5.97
N VAL A 221 17.53 -6.28 5.00
CA VAL A 221 18.96 -6.13 5.32
C VAL A 221 19.24 -4.83 6.08
N TRP A 222 18.58 -3.74 5.66
CA TRP A 222 18.64 -2.45 6.32
C TRP A 222 18.17 -2.55 7.78
N ALA A 223 17.07 -3.26 8.06
CA ALA A 223 16.55 -3.44 9.41
C ALA A 223 17.55 -4.19 10.31
N SER A 224 18.16 -5.28 9.83
CA SER A 224 19.19 -5.99 10.60
C SER A 224 20.41 -5.11 10.90
N TRP A 225 20.81 -4.24 9.97
CA TRP A 225 21.89 -3.27 10.20
C TRP A 225 21.52 -2.22 11.26
N VAL A 226 20.28 -1.72 11.22
CA VAL A 226 19.76 -0.78 12.23
C VAL A 226 19.79 -1.40 13.61
N VAL A 227 19.28 -2.63 13.78
CA VAL A 227 19.26 -3.30 15.08
C VAL A 227 20.67 -3.59 15.59
N ALA A 228 21.56 -4.08 14.73
CA ALA A 228 22.96 -4.30 15.10
C ALA A 228 23.66 -3.00 15.52
N ARG A 229 23.40 -1.89 14.80
CA ARG A 229 23.93 -0.57 15.15
C ARG A 229 23.36 -0.07 16.47
N LEU A 230 22.05 -0.21 16.67
CA LEU A 230 21.39 0.17 17.92
C LEU A 230 22.01 -0.56 19.11
N GLN A 231 22.15 -1.89 19.02
CA GLN A 231 22.80 -2.70 20.05
C GLN A 231 24.26 -2.28 20.32
N SER A 232 24.98 -1.81 19.31
CA SER A 232 26.34 -1.29 19.50
C SER A 232 26.39 0.03 20.27
N LEU A 233 25.30 0.80 20.27
CA LEU A 233 25.19 2.10 20.94
C LEU A 233 24.65 1.98 22.36
N VAL A 234 23.61 1.16 22.55
CA VAL A 234 22.85 1.08 23.81
C VAL A 234 23.04 -0.24 24.57
N GLY A 235 23.64 -1.25 23.94
CA GLY A 235 23.82 -2.58 24.51
C GLY A 235 22.66 -3.54 24.20
N SER A 236 22.31 -4.39 25.17
CA SER A 236 21.22 -5.36 25.00
C SER A 236 19.87 -4.66 24.88
N LEU A 237 19.03 -5.09 23.94
CA LEU A 237 17.67 -4.58 23.75
C LEU A 237 16.59 -5.44 24.45
N ASP A 238 17.00 -6.56 25.06
CA ASP A 238 16.09 -7.46 25.75
C ASP A 238 15.37 -6.77 26.90
N GLY A 239 14.03 -6.73 26.84
CA GLY A 239 13.17 -6.06 27.81
C GLY A 239 13.05 -4.54 27.65
N MET A 240 13.73 -3.91 26.68
CA MET A 240 13.59 -2.47 26.41
C MET A 240 12.31 -2.16 25.65
N ILE A 241 11.73 -0.99 25.92
CA ILE A 241 10.58 -0.44 25.20
C ILE A 241 11.09 0.50 24.10
N VAL A 242 10.89 0.10 22.84
CA VAL A 242 11.30 0.87 21.66
C VAL A 242 10.07 1.43 20.98
N ARG A 243 9.94 2.76 20.98
CA ARG A 243 8.91 3.48 20.21
C ARG A 243 9.46 3.88 18.85
N VAL A 244 8.75 3.57 17.79
CA VAL A 244 9.14 3.92 16.41
C VAL A 244 8.14 4.90 15.83
N ASP A 245 8.63 6.11 15.54
CA ASP A 245 7.87 7.23 14.98
C ASP A 245 8.35 7.45 13.55
N ALA A 246 7.90 6.59 12.64
CA ALA A 246 8.36 6.56 11.25
C ALA A 246 7.24 6.13 10.30
N PRO A 247 7.32 6.51 9.00
CA PRO A 247 6.41 5.97 7.99
C PRO A 247 6.51 4.45 7.88
N ASP A 248 5.44 3.82 7.40
CA ASP A 248 5.32 2.37 7.29
C ASP A 248 6.51 1.69 6.57
N ALA A 249 7.13 2.36 5.59
CA ALA A 249 8.31 1.85 4.91
C ALA A 249 9.48 1.49 5.86
N PHE A 250 9.60 2.14 7.01
CA PHE A 250 10.60 1.87 8.04
C PHE A 250 10.16 0.83 9.07
N VAL A 251 8.86 0.57 9.18
CA VAL A 251 8.26 -0.20 10.27
C VAL A 251 8.42 -1.69 10.05
N GLY A 252 8.03 -2.21 8.87
CA GLY A 252 7.80 -3.63 8.64
C GLY A 252 8.92 -4.56 9.14
N PRO A 253 10.03 -4.73 8.39
CA PRO A 253 11.13 -5.59 8.82
C PRO A 253 11.79 -5.15 10.13
N LEU A 254 11.82 -3.85 10.45
CA LEU A 254 12.45 -3.34 11.67
C LEU A 254 11.74 -3.83 12.94
N PHE A 255 10.41 -3.85 12.96
CA PHE A 255 9.65 -4.35 14.10
C PHE A 255 9.97 -5.82 14.38
N ALA A 256 10.04 -6.64 13.33
CA ALA A 256 10.36 -8.05 13.47
C ALA A 256 11.76 -8.24 14.08
N GLU A 257 12.77 -7.54 13.56
CA GLU A 257 14.15 -7.66 14.03
C GLU A 257 14.32 -7.14 15.47
N LEU A 258 13.64 -6.05 15.85
CA LEU A 258 13.64 -5.54 17.22
C LEU A 258 12.98 -6.51 18.22
N GLN A 259 11.87 -7.12 17.81
CA GLN A 259 11.17 -8.10 18.65
C GLN A 259 11.96 -9.40 18.80
N ASP A 260 12.70 -9.83 17.76
CA ASP A 260 13.55 -11.03 17.82
C ASP A 260 14.70 -10.89 18.84
N VAL A 261 15.16 -9.66 19.10
CA VAL A 261 16.18 -9.38 20.12
C VAL A 261 15.61 -9.05 21.50
N GLY A 262 14.31 -9.27 21.70
CA GLY A 262 13.63 -9.16 22.99
C GLY A 262 13.05 -7.78 23.32
N ALA A 263 13.05 -6.83 22.38
CA ALA A 263 12.45 -5.51 22.62
C ALA A 263 10.92 -5.54 22.53
N ALA A 264 10.26 -4.80 23.41
CA ALA A 264 8.85 -4.46 23.29
C ALA A 264 8.72 -3.25 22.34
N VAL A 265 8.10 -3.44 21.18
CA VAL A 265 8.05 -2.40 20.13
C VAL A 265 6.66 -1.82 20.02
N SER A 266 6.57 -0.49 19.99
CA SER A 266 5.35 0.26 19.73
C SER A 266 5.57 1.26 18.59
N SER A 267 4.49 1.66 17.93
CA SER A 267 4.51 2.80 17.00
C SER A 267 3.94 4.02 17.68
N GLY A 268 4.60 5.18 17.61
CA GLY A 268 3.93 6.43 17.95
C GLY A 268 2.97 6.83 16.85
N SER A 269 1.79 7.31 17.24
CA SER A 269 0.92 8.03 16.33
C SER A 269 1.58 9.38 16.08
N ILE A 270 2.01 9.65 14.84
CA ILE A 270 2.20 11.04 14.42
C ILE A 270 0.79 11.62 14.39
N VAL A 271 0.36 12.24 15.49
CA VAL A 271 -0.75 13.19 15.45
C VAL A 271 -0.28 14.39 14.64
N ALA A 272 -0.31 14.24 13.33
CA ALA A 272 -0.75 15.31 12.48
C ALA A 272 -2.28 15.18 12.50
N GLU A 273 -2.94 15.84 13.46
CA GLU A 273 -4.25 16.37 13.13
C GLU A 273 -4.01 17.16 11.83
N GLU A 274 -4.74 16.77 10.78
CA GLU A 274 -4.82 17.53 9.55
C GLU A 274 -4.93 19.00 9.92
N VAL A 275 -3.88 19.76 9.66
CA VAL A 275 -4.02 21.20 9.55
C VAL A 275 -4.78 21.37 8.25
N ASP A 276 -6.10 21.26 8.34
CA ASP A 276 -7.00 21.77 7.31
C ASP A 276 -6.48 23.17 6.97
N GLU A 277 -6.15 23.36 5.69
CA GLU A 277 -5.97 24.67 5.12
C GLU A 277 -7.21 25.46 5.50
N VAL A 278 -7.05 26.40 6.42
CA VAL A 278 -8.11 27.29 6.84
C VAL A 278 -8.50 28.07 5.59
N ASP A 279 -9.65 27.71 5.02
CA ASP A 279 -10.35 28.49 4.01
C ASP A 279 -10.33 29.95 4.45
N GLU A 280 -9.88 30.83 3.54
CA GLU A 280 -10.01 32.28 3.67
C GLU A 280 -11.49 32.61 3.88
N VAL A 281 -11.90 32.75 5.14
CA VAL A 281 -13.20 33.30 5.47
C VAL A 281 -13.11 34.81 5.30
N ASP A 282 -13.57 35.25 4.14
CA ASP A 282 -13.89 36.63 3.81
C ASP A 282 -14.98 37.12 4.78
N GLY A 283 -14.53 37.70 5.89
CA GLY A 283 -15.35 38.17 7.00
C GLY A 283 -15.01 39.62 7.29
N ALA A 284 -15.68 40.52 6.59
CA ALA A 284 -15.70 41.94 6.92
C ALA A 284 -16.16 42.13 8.37
N ASP A 285 -15.26 42.61 9.22
CA ASP A 285 -15.64 43.24 10.49
C ASP A 285 -15.05 44.64 10.56
N GLU A 286 -15.97 45.60 10.57
CA GLU A 286 -15.76 46.99 10.94
C GLU A 286 -15.13 47.04 12.33
N VAL A 287 -13.92 47.59 12.44
CA VAL A 287 -13.48 48.16 13.71
C VAL A 287 -12.89 49.55 13.46
N ALA A 288 -13.53 50.50 14.14
CA ALA A 288 -13.37 51.93 13.99
C ALA A 288 -12.01 52.47 14.45
N ALA A 289 -11.51 53.39 13.64
CA ALA A 289 -10.87 54.67 14.00
C ALA A 289 -9.83 54.69 15.15
N ALA A 290 -8.58 54.88 14.75
CA ALA A 290 -7.66 55.78 15.45
C ALA A 290 -6.83 56.56 14.43
N ALA A 291 -7.03 57.87 14.41
CA ALA A 291 -6.30 58.81 13.59
C ALA A 291 -4.89 59.04 14.14
N GLU A 292 -3.90 59.14 13.28
CA GLU A 292 -2.80 60.09 13.49
C GLU A 292 -2.23 60.56 12.15
N GLN A 293 -1.94 61.86 12.15
CA GLN A 293 -1.57 62.72 11.02
C GLN A 293 -0.06 62.59 10.75
N ASP A 294 0.39 62.74 9.50
CA ASP A 294 1.16 63.92 9.06
C ASP A 294 1.55 63.84 7.56
N ALA A 295 0.98 64.77 6.78
CA ALA A 295 1.49 65.65 5.70
C ALA A 295 2.78 65.33 4.85
N PRO A 296 3.11 66.09 3.77
CA PRO A 296 2.94 65.64 2.38
C PRO A 296 4.14 65.92 1.42
N VAL A 297 3.92 65.76 0.10
CA VAL A 297 4.56 66.48 -1.05
C VAL A 297 5.80 65.80 -1.69
N PRO A 298 6.10 65.93 -3.02
CA PRO A 298 5.29 66.01 -4.24
C PRO A 298 5.71 65.03 -5.37
N VAL A 299 4.86 64.94 -6.39
CA VAL A 299 5.15 64.45 -7.74
C VAL A 299 5.54 65.64 -8.66
N ARG A 300 6.56 65.48 -9.51
CA ARG A 300 6.71 66.08 -10.86
C ARG A 300 7.63 65.16 -11.68
N HIS A 301 7.16 64.48 -12.72
CA HIS A 301 6.86 64.93 -14.08
C HIS A 301 8.11 65.16 -14.94
N ASP A 302 8.13 64.37 -16.03
CA ASP A 302 8.60 64.63 -17.40
C ASP A 302 9.50 63.49 -17.88
N GLU A 303 9.34 62.88 -19.06
CA GLU A 303 8.44 63.08 -20.20
C GLU A 303 8.57 61.83 -21.12
N LEU A 304 7.44 61.39 -21.69
CA LEU A 304 7.16 61.03 -23.11
C LEU A 304 8.16 60.11 -23.89
N VAL A 305 7.74 59.16 -24.74
CA VAL A 305 6.85 59.29 -25.91
C VAL A 305 6.27 57.92 -26.36
N GLU A 306 4.97 57.93 -26.69
CA GLU A 306 4.09 57.14 -27.61
C GLU A 306 4.55 55.78 -28.23
N ALA A 307 3.70 54.79 -28.56
CA ALA A 307 2.49 54.86 -29.38
C ALA A 307 1.81 53.47 -29.59
N ALA A 308 0.52 53.53 -29.96
CA ALA A 308 -0.30 52.58 -30.72
C ALA A 308 -1.14 51.51 -29.97
N ALA A 309 -2.45 51.77 -30.01
CA ALA A 309 -3.56 50.95 -29.55
C ALA A 309 -4.26 50.27 -30.75
N ASP A 310 -4.82 49.07 -30.55
CA ASP A 310 -6.04 48.64 -31.24
C ASP A 310 -6.86 47.65 -30.40
N ARG A 311 -8.15 47.60 -30.69
CA ARG A 311 -9.28 47.42 -29.76
C ARG A 311 -9.74 45.98 -29.57
N LEU A 312 -10.14 45.66 -28.33
CA LEU A 312 -10.94 44.49 -27.95
C LEU A 312 -12.43 44.78 -28.17
N SER A 313 -13.08 43.98 -29.00
CA SER A 313 -14.53 43.93 -29.21
C SER A 313 -15.18 42.93 -28.26
N VAL A 314 -16.14 43.42 -27.48
CA VAL A 314 -17.04 42.66 -26.60
C VAL A 314 -17.99 41.82 -27.46
N HIS A 315 -18.00 40.49 -27.29
CA HIS A 315 -19.03 39.64 -27.86
C HIS A 315 -20.27 39.65 -26.95
N GLU A 316 -21.35 40.18 -27.52
CA GLU A 316 -22.71 40.17 -27.02
C GLU A 316 -23.21 38.72 -26.89
N ILE A 317 -23.61 38.31 -25.68
CA ILE A 317 -24.16 36.98 -25.40
C ILE A 317 -25.61 36.97 -25.89
N GLU A 318 -25.90 36.14 -26.88
CA GLU A 318 -27.24 35.92 -27.42
C GLU A 318 -28.12 35.22 -26.34
N PRO A 319 -29.37 35.66 -26.10
CA PRO A 319 -30.25 35.01 -25.12
C PRO A 319 -30.64 33.59 -25.59
N PRO A 320 -30.84 32.64 -24.65
CA PRO A 320 -31.13 31.25 -25.00
C PRO A 320 -32.50 31.12 -25.68
N ARG A 321 -32.56 30.25 -26.68
CA ARG A 321 -33.80 29.90 -27.38
C ARG A 321 -34.66 29.00 -26.50
N ASP A 322 -35.93 29.35 -26.37
CA ASP A 322 -36.95 28.55 -25.68
C ASP A 322 -37.00 27.12 -26.27
N GLY A 323 -36.79 26.10 -25.44
CA GLY A 323 -37.17 24.71 -25.76
C GLY A 323 -36.16 23.60 -25.50
N GLU A 324 -34.97 23.87 -24.98
CA GLU A 324 -34.01 22.81 -24.64
C GLU A 324 -34.10 22.47 -23.15
N VAL A 325 -34.81 21.39 -22.83
CA VAL A 325 -34.82 20.83 -21.46
C VAL A 325 -33.41 20.28 -21.21
N PRO A 326 -32.63 20.84 -20.27
CA PRO A 326 -31.33 20.26 -19.94
C PRO A 326 -31.56 18.85 -19.40
N ALA A 327 -30.83 17.88 -19.95
CA ALA A 327 -30.79 16.53 -19.40
C ALA A 327 -30.47 16.61 -17.89
N PRO A 328 -31.14 15.81 -17.03
CA PRO A 328 -30.90 15.90 -15.60
C PRO A 328 -29.42 15.62 -15.33
N VAL A 329 -28.75 16.61 -14.76
CA VAL A 329 -27.45 16.41 -14.12
C VAL A 329 -27.73 15.43 -12.99
N VAL A 330 -27.20 14.22 -13.11
CA VAL A 330 -27.20 13.25 -12.02
C VAL A 330 -26.24 13.81 -10.97
N ASP A 331 -26.79 14.42 -9.92
CA ASP A 331 -26.02 14.77 -8.73
C ASP A 331 -25.30 13.51 -8.23
N PRO A 332 -24.01 13.58 -7.87
CA PRO A 332 -23.37 12.46 -7.19
C PRO A 332 -24.14 12.21 -5.90
N ASP A 333 -24.48 10.94 -5.67
CA ASP A 333 -25.25 10.49 -4.49
C ASP A 333 -24.47 10.83 -3.21
N LEU A 334 -24.77 11.98 -2.61
CA LEU A 334 -24.14 12.44 -1.38
C LEU A 334 -24.79 11.68 -0.22
N ALA A 335 -24.03 10.77 0.39
CA ALA A 335 -24.46 10.00 1.56
C ALA A 335 -25.03 10.92 2.66
N THR A 336 -26.13 10.52 3.29
CA THR A 336 -26.72 11.33 4.37
C THR A 336 -25.84 11.28 5.62
N VAL A 337 -25.93 12.27 6.51
CA VAL A 337 -25.20 12.30 7.79
C VAL A 337 -25.46 11.04 8.64
N SER A 338 -26.66 10.45 8.52
CA SER A 338 -26.99 9.18 9.20
C SER A 338 -26.29 7.97 8.58
N ASP A 339 -26.06 7.98 7.26
CA ASP A 339 -25.34 6.92 6.57
C ASP A 339 -23.85 6.99 6.88
N ILE A 340 -23.26 8.19 6.88
CA ILE A 340 -21.86 8.42 7.31
C ILE A 340 -21.65 7.91 8.74
N GLY A 341 -22.57 8.21 9.66
CA GLY A 341 -22.51 7.72 11.04
C GLY A 341 -22.55 6.20 11.14
N ARG A 342 -23.37 5.51 10.33
CA ARG A 342 -23.39 4.03 10.28
C ARG A 342 -22.11 3.45 9.69
N LEU A 343 -21.61 4.03 8.61
CA LEU A 343 -20.39 3.61 7.93
C LEU A 343 -19.18 3.66 8.88
N GLN A 344 -18.99 4.80 9.53
CA GLN A 344 -17.92 5.00 10.50
C GLN A 344 -18.07 4.05 11.70
N SER A 345 -19.29 3.81 12.17
CA SER A 345 -19.57 2.86 13.26
C SER A 345 -19.20 1.42 12.90
N ALA A 346 -19.50 0.98 11.67
CA ALA A 346 -19.18 -0.36 11.21
C ALA A 346 -17.65 -0.58 11.16
N GLY A 347 -16.89 0.38 10.64
CA GLY A 347 -15.43 0.31 10.61
C GLY A 347 -14.82 0.25 12.02
N HIS A 348 -15.23 1.14 12.93
CA HIS A 348 -14.75 1.12 14.32
C HIS A 348 -15.10 -0.18 15.04
N HIS A 349 -16.32 -0.70 14.85
CA HIS A 349 -16.73 -1.96 15.46
C HIS A 349 -15.91 -3.14 14.92
N LEU A 350 -15.72 -3.23 13.60
CA LEU A 350 -14.94 -4.32 12.99
C LEU A 350 -13.45 -4.27 13.39
N ALA A 351 -12.91 -3.09 13.68
CA ALA A 351 -11.54 -2.91 14.14
C ALA A 351 -11.33 -3.15 15.64
N ASP A 352 -12.40 -3.15 16.44
CA ASP A 352 -12.30 -3.34 17.89
C ASP A 352 -12.15 -4.82 18.26
N VAL A 353 -10.98 -5.18 18.77
CA VAL A 353 -10.64 -6.55 19.18
C VAL A 353 -11.56 -7.10 20.28
N ARG A 354 -12.26 -6.23 21.03
CA ARG A 354 -13.22 -6.66 22.06
C ARG A 354 -14.47 -7.31 21.47
N HIS A 355 -14.75 -7.07 20.19
CA HIS A 355 -15.83 -7.69 19.45
C HIS A 355 -15.39 -8.95 18.67
N ALA A 356 -14.10 -9.28 18.73
CA ALA A 356 -13.53 -10.41 18.02
C ALA A 356 -13.81 -11.73 18.74
N VAL A 357 -14.18 -12.74 17.97
CA VAL A 357 -14.32 -14.13 18.43
C VAL A 357 -13.11 -14.92 17.90
N PRO A 358 -12.42 -15.73 18.72
CA PRO A 358 -11.36 -16.62 18.23
C PRO A 358 -11.81 -17.49 17.05
N ALA A 359 -10.90 -17.78 16.13
CA ALA A 359 -11.24 -18.55 14.92
C ALA A 359 -11.74 -19.98 15.20
N ASP A 360 -11.33 -20.63 16.29
CA ASP A 360 -11.87 -21.93 16.73
C ASP A 360 -13.31 -21.84 17.26
N GLU A 361 -13.78 -20.65 17.62
CA GLU A 361 -15.13 -20.39 18.11
C GLU A 361 -16.06 -19.81 17.03
N ALA A 362 -15.69 -19.91 15.75
CA ALA A 362 -16.45 -19.37 14.62
C ALA A 362 -17.91 -19.87 14.52
N ASP A 363 -18.23 -21.01 15.12
CA ASP A 363 -19.60 -21.54 15.17
C ASP A 363 -20.55 -20.70 16.05
N SER A 364 -20.02 -19.83 16.90
CA SER A 364 -20.81 -18.88 17.71
C SER A 364 -21.30 -17.67 16.93
N LEU A 365 -20.81 -17.46 15.71
CA LEU A 365 -21.11 -16.29 14.89
C LEU A 365 -22.60 -16.21 14.46
N PRO A 366 -23.09 -15.01 14.10
CA PRO A 366 -24.45 -14.84 13.61
C PRO A 366 -24.75 -15.64 12.34
N THR A 367 -25.99 -16.14 12.23
CA THR A 367 -26.51 -16.79 11.01
C THR A 367 -27.24 -15.81 10.09
N SER A 368 -26.79 -14.55 10.05
CA SER A 368 -27.29 -13.49 9.17
C SER A 368 -26.24 -13.14 8.10
N PRO A 369 -26.64 -12.47 7.00
CA PRO A 369 -25.71 -11.75 6.13
C PRO A 369 -24.91 -10.69 6.89
N GLY A 370 -23.81 -10.22 6.30
CA GLY A 370 -23.04 -9.10 6.86
C GLY A 370 -21.59 -9.03 6.44
N LEU A 371 -20.88 -8.12 7.09
CA LEU A 371 -19.42 -8.00 6.97
C LEU A 371 -18.72 -8.84 8.02
N TYR A 372 -17.51 -9.28 7.69
CA TYR A 372 -16.57 -9.88 8.63
C TYR A 372 -15.18 -9.27 8.46
N ALA A 373 -14.44 -9.19 9.54
CA ALA A 373 -13.06 -8.74 9.57
C ALA A 373 -12.19 -9.78 10.28
N TRP A 374 -11.09 -10.18 9.65
CA TRP A 374 -10.06 -11.00 10.28
C TRP A 374 -9.08 -10.09 11.02
N ILE A 375 -8.93 -10.36 12.31
CA ILE A 375 -8.00 -9.70 13.21
C ILE A 375 -6.86 -10.67 13.50
N VAL A 376 -5.63 -10.21 13.32
CA VAL A 376 -4.43 -10.98 13.66
C VAL A 376 -3.90 -10.56 15.03
N ASP A 377 -3.44 -11.53 15.81
CA ASP A 377 -2.74 -11.31 17.07
C ASP A 377 -1.30 -10.78 16.84
N PRO A 378 -0.56 -10.39 17.90
CA PRO A 378 0.82 -9.93 17.76
C PRO A 378 1.81 -10.95 17.17
N ILE A 379 1.59 -12.25 17.38
CA ILE A 379 2.49 -13.30 16.90
C ILE A 379 2.27 -13.51 15.40
N GLY A 380 1.01 -13.66 14.98
CA GLY A 380 0.61 -13.76 13.59
C GLY A 380 0.99 -12.53 12.78
N ALA A 381 0.83 -11.32 13.34
CA ALA A 381 1.27 -10.08 12.69
C ALA A 381 2.76 -10.10 12.38
N ARG A 382 3.59 -10.54 13.34
CA ARG A 382 5.03 -10.68 13.18
C ARG A 382 5.39 -11.69 12.09
N VAL A 383 4.72 -12.84 12.07
CA VAL A 383 4.93 -13.88 11.05
C VAL A 383 4.55 -13.34 9.66
N LEU A 384 3.38 -12.71 9.52
CA LEU A 384 2.93 -12.13 8.26
C LEU A 384 3.88 -11.04 7.77
N ASN A 385 4.31 -10.15 8.65
CA ASN A 385 5.26 -9.09 8.33
C ASN A 385 6.59 -9.67 7.81
N ARG A 386 7.15 -10.68 8.49
CA ARG A 386 8.38 -11.36 8.05
C ARG A 386 8.23 -12.01 6.68
N CYS A 387 7.11 -12.69 6.44
CA CYS A 387 6.87 -13.42 5.19
C CYS A 387 6.61 -12.46 4.01
N LEU A 388 5.76 -11.45 4.22
CA LEU A 388 5.48 -10.43 3.21
C LEU A 388 6.66 -9.50 2.96
N ARG A 389 7.48 -9.26 3.99
CA ARG A 389 8.49 -8.19 4.04
C ARG A 389 7.86 -6.80 3.91
N LEU A 390 6.61 -6.69 4.35
CA LEU A 390 5.82 -5.47 4.33
C LEU A 390 5.16 -5.26 5.70
N PRO A 391 4.79 -4.01 6.05
CA PRO A 391 4.33 -3.66 7.39
C PRO A 391 2.97 -4.24 7.76
N VAL A 392 2.94 -5.42 8.40
CA VAL A 392 1.72 -5.96 9.00
C VAL A 392 1.73 -5.72 10.50
N ARG A 393 0.67 -5.08 11.00
CA ARG A 393 0.45 -4.77 12.42
C ARG A 393 -0.62 -5.68 13.00
N THR A 394 -0.61 -5.84 14.32
CA THR A 394 -1.73 -6.44 15.07
C THR A 394 -3.01 -5.68 14.78
N GLY A 395 -4.13 -6.38 14.57
CA GLY A 395 -5.40 -5.76 14.21
C GLY A 395 -5.98 -6.32 12.91
N VAL A 396 -6.83 -5.55 12.25
CA VAL A 396 -7.54 -5.98 11.05
C VAL A 396 -6.56 -6.19 9.90
N VAL A 397 -6.53 -7.40 9.37
CA VAL A 397 -5.72 -7.76 8.19
C VAL A 397 -6.54 -7.99 6.94
N PHE A 398 -7.84 -8.30 7.09
CA PHE A 398 -8.75 -8.50 5.97
C PHE A 398 -10.19 -8.18 6.35
N VAL A 399 -10.96 -7.64 5.42
CA VAL A 399 -12.41 -7.42 5.52
C VAL A 399 -13.11 -8.07 4.32
N GLY A 400 -14.22 -8.74 4.55
CA GLY A 400 -15.04 -9.32 3.49
C GLY A 400 -16.52 -9.23 3.78
N GLU A 401 -17.31 -9.65 2.80
CA GLU A 401 -18.77 -9.66 2.87
C GLU A 401 -19.35 -11.04 2.55
N VAL A 402 -20.55 -11.30 3.05
CA VAL A 402 -21.37 -12.46 2.68
C VAL A 402 -22.85 -12.09 2.66
N GLY A 403 -23.56 -12.62 1.67
CA GLY A 403 -25.01 -12.40 1.50
C GLY A 403 -25.38 -11.13 0.73
N GLY A 404 -24.41 -10.37 0.21
CA GLY A 404 -24.62 -9.10 -0.51
C GLY A 404 -24.89 -9.21 -2.02
N SER A 405 -25.02 -10.41 -2.58
CA SER A 405 -25.21 -10.60 -4.02
C SER A 405 -26.11 -11.78 -4.35
N THR A 406 -27.09 -11.52 -5.23
CA THR A 406 -27.92 -12.52 -5.93
C THR A 406 -27.19 -13.19 -7.11
N TRP A 407 -25.93 -12.83 -7.35
CA TRP A 407 -25.13 -13.28 -8.47
C TRP A 407 -24.16 -14.41 -8.08
N HIS A 408 -24.74 -15.57 -7.82
CA HIS A 408 -24.34 -16.90 -8.29
C HIS A 408 -25.41 -17.85 -7.74
N ALA A 409 -26.37 -18.21 -8.60
CA ALA A 409 -27.15 -19.43 -8.44
C ALA A 409 -26.22 -20.65 -8.67
N LEU A 410 -25.17 -20.75 -7.86
CA LEU A 410 -24.45 -22.00 -7.62
C LEU A 410 -25.31 -22.86 -6.72
N ILE A 411 -25.16 -24.16 -6.86
CA ILE A 411 -25.83 -25.16 -6.03
C ILE A 411 -25.37 -24.91 -4.58
N ASP A 412 -26.27 -24.37 -3.76
CA ASP A 412 -26.12 -24.04 -2.34
C ASP A 412 -25.20 -22.84 -2.02
N PRO A 413 -25.64 -21.58 -2.28
CA PRO A 413 -24.86 -20.40 -1.93
C PRO A 413 -24.84 -20.20 -0.41
N VAL A 414 -23.65 -20.03 0.15
CA VAL A 414 -23.49 -19.63 1.55
C VAL A 414 -23.89 -18.17 1.69
N VAL A 415 -24.95 -17.92 2.46
CA VAL A 415 -25.59 -16.60 2.58
C VAL A 415 -25.40 -15.95 3.96
N ASN A 416 -24.76 -16.63 4.90
CA ASN A 416 -24.60 -16.13 6.26
C ASN A 416 -23.14 -16.18 6.75
N LEU A 417 -22.86 -15.33 7.74
CA LEU A 417 -21.54 -15.11 8.35
C LEU A 417 -20.95 -16.40 8.92
N ARG A 418 -21.68 -17.12 9.76
CA ARG A 418 -21.21 -18.36 10.38
C ARG A 418 -20.75 -19.39 9.36
N ASP A 419 -21.63 -19.76 8.43
CA ASP A 419 -21.33 -20.81 7.46
C ASP A 419 -20.19 -20.40 6.51
N HIS A 420 -20.07 -19.10 6.21
CA HIS A 420 -18.99 -18.60 5.36
C HIS A 420 -17.65 -18.62 6.07
N VAL A 421 -17.59 -18.15 7.32
CA VAL A 421 -16.35 -18.14 8.09
C VAL A 421 -15.92 -19.57 8.41
N SER A 422 -16.80 -20.39 9.01
CA SER A 422 -16.48 -21.79 9.36
C SER A 422 -16.24 -22.66 8.13
N GLY A 423 -17.12 -22.60 7.13
CA GLY A 423 -17.13 -23.52 5.99
C GLY A 423 -16.26 -23.11 4.80
N VAL A 424 -16.14 -21.80 4.51
CA VAL A 424 -15.41 -21.30 3.32
C VAL A 424 -14.04 -20.74 3.69
N GLN A 425 -13.93 -19.96 4.76
CA GLN A 425 -12.66 -19.34 5.14
C GLN A 425 -11.73 -20.30 5.91
N LEU A 426 -12.25 -20.97 6.94
CA LEU A 426 -11.45 -21.84 7.82
C LEU A 426 -11.29 -23.26 7.29
N ASN A 427 -12.38 -23.90 6.86
CA ASN A 427 -12.37 -25.31 6.42
C ASN A 427 -12.57 -25.47 4.91
N GLY A 428 -12.61 -24.35 4.19
CA GLY A 428 -12.84 -24.34 2.75
C GLY A 428 -11.57 -24.59 1.94
N ARG A 429 -11.77 -24.70 0.62
CA ARG A 429 -10.65 -24.76 -0.34
C ARG A 429 -10.14 -23.37 -0.63
N THR A 430 -8.85 -23.26 -0.86
CA THR A 430 -8.15 -22.00 -1.12
C THR A 430 -8.64 -21.33 -2.41
N ARG A 431 -9.10 -22.10 -3.40
CA ARG A 431 -9.76 -21.56 -4.61
C ARG A 431 -11.12 -20.89 -4.36
N ALA A 432 -11.72 -21.08 -3.18
CA ALA A 432 -13.03 -20.53 -2.81
C ALA A 432 -12.91 -19.28 -1.93
N SER A 433 -11.70 -18.92 -1.47
CA SER A 433 -11.45 -17.72 -0.68
C SER A 433 -10.16 -17.03 -1.13
N THR A 434 -10.28 -15.80 -1.63
CA THR A 434 -9.13 -14.95 -1.95
C THR A 434 -8.24 -14.73 -0.72
N PHE A 435 -8.84 -14.55 0.46
CA PHE A 435 -8.10 -14.37 1.70
C PHE A 435 -7.25 -15.60 2.04
N ARG A 436 -7.87 -16.79 1.99
CA ARG A 436 -7.16 -18.05 2.24
C ARG A 436 -6.02 -18.27 1.24
N MET A 437 -6.26 -17.93 -0.05
CA MET A 437 -5.22 -17.96 -1.09
C MET A 437 -4.06 -17.02 -0.79
N THR A 438 -4.36 -15.81 -0.34
CA THR A 438 -3.34 -14.86 0.09
C THR A 438 -2.53 -15.40 1.26
N LEU A 439 -3.17 -15.93 2.31
CA LEU A 439 -2.45 -16.52 3.45
C LEU A 439 -1.60 -17.74 3.04
N ALA A 440 -2.14 -18.66 2.25
CA ALA A 440 -1.40 -19.81 1.75
C ALA A 440 -0.16 -19.41 0.94
N THR A 441 -0.28 -18.35 0.13
CA THR A 441 0.84 -17.78 -0.64
C THR A 441 1.90 -17.21 0.29
N VAL A 442 1.48 -16.43 1.29
CA VAL A 442 2.39 -15.72 2.19
C VAL A 442 3.10 -16.67 3.14
N LEU A 443 2.37 -17.61 3.72
CA LEU A 443 2.84 -18.49 4.80
C LEU A 443 3.38 -19.83 4.28
N GLY A 444 3.31 -20.09 2.97
CA GLY A 444 3.65 -21.36 2.35
C GLY A 444 4.98 -21.95 2.82
N ASP A 445 6.06 -21.19 2.63
CA ASP A 445 7.40 -21.61 3.03
C ASP A 445 7.56 -21.66 4.56
N HIS A 446 6.98 -20.70 5.27
CA HIS A 446 7.11 -20.58 6.72
C HIS A 446 6.48 -21.78 7.46
N LEU A 447 5.30 -22.21 7.02
CA LEU A 447 4.58 -23.36 7.57
C LEU A 447 4.98 -24.69 6.93
N GLY A 448 5.80 -24.64 5.87
CA GLY A 448 6.17 -25.80 5.07
C GLY A 448 4.96 -26.49 4.46
N LEU A 449 4.05 -25.72 3.85
CA LEU A 449 2.83 -26.24 3.24
C LEU A 449 3.17 -27.13 2.04
N THR A 450 2.54 -28.30 1.97
CA THR A 450 2.71 -29.26 0.87
C THR A 450 1.73 -29.01 -0.29
N SER A 451 0.66 -28.25 -0.02
CA SER A 451 -0.32 -27.80 -1.00
C SER A 451 -1.00 -26.52 -0.50
N LEU A 452 -1.71 -25.82 -1.38
CA LEU A 452 -2.48 -24.63 -1.00
C LEU A 452 -3.64 -24.94 -0.04
N ASP A 453 -4.09 -26.19 0.04
CA ASP A 453 -5.17 -26.64 0.91
C ASP A 453 -4.65 -27.41 2.15
N ASP A 454 -3.34 -27.28 2.45
CA ASP A 454 -2.70 -28.00 3.57
C ASP A 454 -3.33 -27.61 4.93
N PRO A 455 -3.72 -28.59 5.78
CA PRO A 455 -4.37 -28.35 7.08
C PRO A 455 -3.60 -27.42 8.02
N ARG A 456 -2.26 -27.35 7.91
CA ARG A 456 -1.43 -26.45 8.71
C ARG A 456 -1.80 -24.98 8.55
N LEU A 457 -2.35 -24.61 7.39
CA LEU A 457 -2.86 -23.26 7.20
C LEU A 457 -4.07 -22.99 8.10
N THR A 458 -4.99 -23.94 8.22
CA THR A 458 -6.13 -23.81 9.12
C THR A 458 -5.65 -23.76 10.57
N GLU A 459 -4.72 -24.64 10.97
CA GLU A 459 -4.14 -24.63 12.32
C GLU A 459 -3.57 -23.25 12.68
N TRP A 460 -2.77 -22.66 11.78
CA TRP A 460 -2.22 -21.31 11.98
C TRP A 460 -3.31 -20.22 12.04
N MET A 461 -4.32 -20.30 11.17
CA MET A 461 -5.45 -19.37 11.21
C MET A 461 -6.22 -19.48 12.53
N THR A 462 -6.41 -20.70 13.04
CA THR A 462 -7.10 -20.96 14.29
C THR A 462 -6.31 -20.46 15.50
N GLU A 463 -4.98 -20.55 15.45
CA GLU A 463 -4.09 -20.11 16.53
C GLU A 463 -3.95 -18.58 16.61
N HIS A 464 -3.89 -17.89 15.47
CA HIS A 464 -3.48 -16.48 15.42
C HIS A 464 -4.54 -15.50 14.93
N LEU A 465 -5.69 -15.97 14.46
CA LEU A 465 -6.76 -15.11 13.96
C LEU A 465 -7.99 -15.15 14.85
N SER A 466 -8.62 -13.99 14.95
CA SER A 466 -9.97 -13.81 15.46
C SER A 466 -10.81 -13.13 14.39
N VAL A 467 -12.12 -13.22 14.50
CA VAL A 467 -13.07 -12.66 13.56
C VAL A 467 -14.07 -11.77 14.25
N THR A 468 -14.23 -10.55 13.75
CA THR A 468 -15.32 -9.64 14.14
C THR A 468 -16.36 -9.62 13.02
N THR A 469 -17.64 -9.54 13.38
CA THR A 469 -18.73 -9.49 12.40
C THR A 469 -19.63 -8.28 12.59
N TRP A 470 -20.13 -7.73 11.49
CA TRP A 470 -21.18 -6.72 11.47
C TRP A 470 -22.41 -7.29 10.74
N PRO A 471 -23.37 -7.88 11.47
CA PRO A 471 -24.56 -8.47 10.86
C PRO A 471 -25.47 -7.38 10.29
N VAL A 472 -26.11 -7.67 9.16
CA VAL A 472 -27.11 -6.79 8.53
C VAL A 472 -28.41 -7.56 8.28
N ASP A 473 -29.53 -6.84 8.35
CA ASP A 473 -30.86 -7.43 8.15
C ASP A 473 -31.14 -7.79 6.68
N ASP A 474 -30.54 -7.05 5.74
CA ASP A 474 -30.64 -7.22 4.29
C ASP A 474 -29.25 -7.07 3.66
N GLY A 475 -28.93 -7.89 2.65
CA GLY A 475 -27.69 -7.83 1.88
C GLY A 475 -27.64 -6.68 0.86
N ASP A 476 -28.74 -5.96 0.66
CA ASP A 476 -28.76 -4.76 -0.18
C ASP A 476 -27.69 -3.74 0.27
N ASN A 477 -26.92 -3.23 -0.70
CA ASN A 477 -25.80 -2.29 -0.50
C ASN A 477 -24.62 -2.82 0.35
N LEU A 478 -24.57 -4.11 0.70
CA LEU A 478 -23.48 -4.68 1.49
C LEU A 478 -22.11 -4.47 0.82
N ARG A 479 -22.08 -4.53 -0.51
CA ARG A 479 -20.85 -4.32 -1.31
C ARG A 479 -20.32 -2.91 -1.24
N GLU A 480 -21.21 -1.93 -1.17
CA GLU A 480 -20.83 -0.53 -1.03
C GLU A 480 -20.35 -0.25 0.39
N LEU A 481 -21.04 -0.80 1.39
CA LEU A 481 -20.63 -0.78 2.79
C LEU A 481 -19.24 -1.43 2.97
N ALA A 482 -19.02 -2.61 2.39
CA ALA A 482 -17.74 -3.32 2.44
C ALA A 482 -16.61 -2.47 1.86
N ARG A 483 -16.84 -1.86 0.69
CA ARG A 483 -15.85 -0.99 0.04
C ARG A 483 -15.50 0.21 0.93
N HIS A 484 -16.50 0.88 1.51
CA HIS A 484 -16.23 2.02 2.38
C HIS A 484 -15.46 1.62 3.64
N VAL A 485 -15.81 0.49 4.28
CA VAL A 485 -15.08 -0.03 5.43
C VAL A 485 -13.65 -0.41 5.06
N ILE A 486 -13.45 -1.03 3.89
CA ILE A 486 -12.10 -1.36 3.38
C ILE A 486 -11.29 -0.09 3.14
N ASP A 487 -11.88 0.94 2.53
CA ASP A 487 -11.20 2.22 2.29
C ASP A 487 -10.87 2.94 3.61
N GLN A 488 -11.75 2.84 4.61
CA GLN A 488 -11.54 3.42 5.94
C GLN A 488 -10.45 2.70 6.74
N LEU A 489 -10.43 1.36 6.71
CA LEU A 489 -9.54 0.54 7.54
C LEU A 489 -8.20 0.22 6.86
N ASP A 490 -8.10 0.37 5.54
CA ASP A 490 -6.96 -0.01 4.68
C ASP A 490 -6.29 -1.35 5.05
N PRO A 491 -7.07 -2.45 5.16
CA PRO A 491 -6.52 -3.71 5.64
C PRO A 491 -5.50 -4.31 4.65
N PRO A 492 -4.28 -4.68 5.09
CA PRO A 492 -3.14 -4.98 4.21
C PRO A 492 -3.36 -6.14 3.23
N LEU A 493 -4.30 -7.05 3.50
CA LEU A 493 -4.54 -8.23 2.66
C LEU A 493 -5.77 -8.08 1.73
N ASN A 494 -6.48 -6.95 1.75
CA ASN A 494 -7.56 -6.63 0.78
C ASN A 494 -7.01 -6.10 -0.55
N VAL A 495 -6.12 -6.88 -1.16
CA VAL A 495 -5.33 -6.42 -2.31
C VAL A 495 -6.13 -6.18 -3.58
N ASP A 496 -7.35 -6.70 -3.72
CA ASP A 496 -8.16 -6.53 -4.94
C ASP A 496 -8.91 -5.19 -4.98
N HIS A 497 -9.11 -4.55 -3.82
CA HIS A 497 -9.97 -3.37 -3.68
C HIS A 497 -9.21 -2.08 -3.32
N LEU A 498 -7.99 -2.21 -2.79
CA LEU A 498 -7.20 -1.07 -2.32
C LEU A 498 -6.30 -0.43 -3.39
N ALA A 499 -5.92 0.83 -3.13
CA ALA A 499 -4.87 1.58 -3.82
C ALA A 499 -3.44 1.11 -3.45
N SER A 500 -3.31 0.10 -2.58
CA SER A 500 -2.07 -0.41 -2.00
C SER A 500 -1.26 -1.21 -3.03
N ALA A 501 -0.63 -0.47 -3.95
CA ALA A 501 0.16 -1.01 -5.07
C ALA A 501 1.29 -1.93 -4.61
N GLU A 502 1.85 -1.69 -3.41
CA GLU A 502 2.99 -2.44 -2.90
C GLU A 502 2.63 -3.85 -2.42
N TYR A 503 1.59 -4.02 -1.59
CA TYR A 503 1.09 -5.34 -1.17
C TYR A 503 0.65 -6.18 -2.36
N ARG A 504 -0.09 -5.57 -3.30
CA ARG A 504 -0.53 -6.26 -4.52
C ARG A 504 0.67 -6.70 -5.37
N ALA A 505 1.64 -5.81 -5.59
CA ALA A 505 2.85 -6.14 -6.35
C ALA A 505 3.64 -7.27 -5.69
N ARG A 506 3.79 -7.23 -4.36
CA ARG A 506 4.49 -8.27 -3.60
C ARG A 506 3.78 -9.61 -3.67
N LEU A 507 2.46 -9.66 -3.50
CA LEU A 507 1.70 -10.90 -3.64
C LEU A 507 1.77 -11.47 -5.06
N LEU A 508 1.73 -10.62 -6.08
CA LEU A 508 1.90 -11.06 -7.48
C LEU A 508 3.29 -11.66 -7.72
N GLN A 509 4.33 -11.05 -7.15
CA GLN A 509 5.70 -11.59 -7.19
C GLN A 509 5.76 -12.97 -6.53
N MET A 510 5.26 -13.11 -5.29
CA MET A 510 5.28 -14.38 -4.55
C MET A 510 4.48 -15.48 -5.28
N ARG A 511 3.33 -15.15 -5.86
CA ARG A 511 2.54 -16.09 -6.68
C ARG A 511 3.30 -16.54 -7.94
N GLY A 512 4.11 -15.66 -8.52
CA GLY A 512 4.98 -15.98 -9.66
C GLY A 512 6.15 -16.89 -9.29
N GLU A 513 6.63 -16.85 -8.05
CA GLU A 513 7.69 -17.73 -7.53
C GLU A 513 7.19 -19.16 -7.25
N LEU A 514 5.88 -19.33 -7.03
CA LEU A 514 5.23 -20.62 -6.80
C LEU A 514 4.85 -21.38 -8.09
N ALA A 515 4.89 -20.72 -9.25
CA ALA A 515 4.49 -21.26 -10.56
C ALA A 515 5.71 -21.76 -11.35
#